data_AF-W2HBC5-F1
#
_entry.id   AF-W2HBC5-F1
#
_cell.length_a   1.000
_cell.length_b   1.000
_cell.length_c   1.000
_cell.angle_alpha   90.00
_cell.angle_beta   90.00
_cell.angle_gamma   90.00
#
_symmetry.space_group_name_H-M   'P 1'
#
loop_
_entity.id
_entity.type
_entity.pdbx_description
1 polymer ?
#
loop_
_entity_poly.entity_id
_entity_poly.type
_entity_poly.pdbx_seq_one_letter_code
_entity_poly.pdbx_strand_id
1 'polypeptide(L)'
;MSVVESKDCMKRGRGEGGGVSARDIALLTERSRDTVGRIVAPPPPPTKLKCPGPPATLTVRETRRLVREASEGPAKAPAPD
;
A
#
# COMPACT_ATOMS: atom_id res chain seq x y z
N MET A 1 -40.24 22.60 -10.22
CA MET A 1 -38.93 23.13 -9.79
C MET A 1 -39.04 23.45 -8.32
N SER A 2 -38.66 22.52 -7.45
CA SER A 2 -38.81 22.69 -6.00
C SER A 2 -37.49 23.20 -5.44
N VAL A 3 -37.57 24.44 -4.95
CA VAL A 3 -36.53 25.15 -4.21
C VAL A 3 -35.98 24.27 -3.07
N VAL A 4 -34.69 23.90 -3.16
CA VAL A 4 -33.96 23.33 -2.02
C VAL A 4 -33.64 24.48 -1.08
N GLU A 5 -34.34 24.46 0.05
CA GLU A 5 -34.20 25.34 1.20
C GLU A 5 -32.71 25.40 1.62
N SER A 6 -32.08 26.54 1.34
CA SER A 6 -30.83 26.92 2.00
C SER A 6 -31.15 27.21 3.46
N LYS A 7 -30.72 26.33 4.35
CA LYS A 7 -30.82 26.54 5.79
C LYS A 7 -29.48 26.30 6.45
N ASP A 8 -28.79 27.41 6.64
CA ASP A 8 -27.64 27.58 7.50
C ASP A 8 -27.71 26.76 8.80
N CYS A 9 -26.63 26.05 9.08
CA CYS A 9 -26.24 25.69 10.45
C CYS A 9 -24.74 25.95 10.63
N MET A 10 -24.37 27.22 10.43
CA MET A 10 -23.08 27.75 10.87
C MET A 10 -23.15 27.99 12.39
N LYS A 11 -22.67 27.03 13.19
CA LYS A 11 -22.43 27.25 14.63
C LYS A 11 -20.94 27.08 14.94
N ARG A 12 -20.32 28.24 15.21
CA ARG A 12 -18.92 28.49 15.55
C ARG A 12 -18.44 27.68 16.77
N GLY A 13 -17.23 27.15 16.67
CA GLY A 13 -16.46 26.62 17.79
C GLY A 13 -14.95 26.63 17.53
N ARG A 14 -14.28 27.68 18.04
CA ARG A 14 -12.86 27.85 18.41
C ARG A 14 -11.74 27.38 17.45
N GLY A 15 -10.90 28.35 17.08
CA GLY A 15 -9.47 28.15 16.79
C GLY A 15 -9.05 28.80 15.49
N GLU A 16 -8.01 29.63 15.56
CA GLU A 16 -7.34 30.28 14.42
C GLU A 16 -7.10 29.35 13.23
N GLY A 17 -7.37 29.89 12.03
CA GLY A 17 -7.13 29.24 10.75
C GLY A 17 -8.45 28.90 10.04
N GLY A 18 -8.69 29.53 8.89
CA GLY A 18 -9.75 29.14 7.95
C GLY A 18 -9.44 27.78 7.31
N GLY A 19 -9.36 26.73 8.14
CA GLY A 19 -9.00 25.39 7.74
C GLY A 19 -10.23 24.59 7.33
N VAL A 20 -10.15 23.96 6.16
CA VAL A 20 -11.12 22.95 5.74
C VAL A 20 -11.05 21.78 6.71
N SER A 21 -12.19 21.34 7.25
CA SER A 21 -12.18 20.25 8.22
C SER A 21 -11.87 18.91 7.54
N ALA A 22 -11.29 17.95 8.27
CA ALA A 22 -11.08 16.60 7.75
C ALA A 22 -12.39 15.92 7.29
N ARG A 23 -13.54 16.35 7.84
CA ARG A 23 -14.86 15.90 7.41
C ARG A 23 -15.20 16.42 6.01
N ASP A 24 -14.92 17.69 5.73
CA ASP A 24 -15.23 18.30 4.43
C ASP A 24 -14.33 17.71 3.33
N ILE A 25 -13.05 17.51 3.64
CA ILE A 25 -12.10 16.83 2.73
C ILE A 25 -12.56 15.39 2.44
N ALA A 26 -13.00 14.65 3.47
CA ALA A 26 -13.51 13.28 3.30
C ALA A 26 -14.74 13.23 2.37
N LEU A 27 -15.67 14.18 2.51
CA LEU A 27 -16.84 14.29 1.65
C LEU A 27 -16.48 14.65 0.21
N LEU A 28 -15.56 15.62 0.01
CA LEU A 28 -15.14 16.07 -1.32
C LEU A 28 -14.32 15.02 -2.09
N THR A 29 -13.58 14.17 -1.36
CA THR A 29 -12.68 13.18 -1.96
C THR A 29 -13.22 11.75 -1.94
N GLU A 30 -14.43 11.56 -1.40
CA GLU A 30 -15.04 10.24 -1.18
C GLU A 30 -14.11 9.27 -0.43
N ARG A 31 -13.28 9.81 0.47
CA ARG A 31 -12.35 9.05 1.31
C ARG A 31 -12.88 8.95 2.73
N SER A 32 -12.44 7.93 3.47
CA SER A 32 -12.69 7.87 4.92
C SER A 32 -11.93 8.99 5.64
N ARG A 33 -12.48 9.45 6.77
CA ARG A 33 -11.80 10.42 7.64
C ARG A 33 -10.45 9.90 8.14
N ASP A 34 -10.34 8.59 8.37
CA ASP A 34 -9.07 7.94 8.74
C ASP A 34 -8.02 8.11 7.64
N THR A 35 -8.38 7.85 6.39
CA THR A 35 -7.49 8.06 5.24
C THR A 35 -7.07 9.51 5.10
N VAL A 36 -8.01 10.45 5.25
CA VAL A 36 -7.69 11.89 5.23
C VAL A 36 -6.74 12.24 6.37
N GLY A 37 -6.98 11.73 7.58
CA GLY A 37 -6.12 11.92 8.74
C GLY A 37 -4.69 11.45 8.49
N ARG A 38 -4.51 10.27 7.88
CA ARG A 38 -3.19 9.75 7.50
C ARG A 38 -2.49 10.54 6.40
N ILE A 39 -3.22 11.26 5.55
CA ILE A 39 -2.62 12.11 4.51
C ILE A 39 -2.18 13.44 5.12
N VAL A 40 -3.04 14.06 5.94
CA VAL A 40 -2.77 15.37 6.57
C VAL A 40 -1.71 15.26 7.65
N ALA A 41 -1.76 14.20 8.45
CA ALA A 41 -0.83 13.90 9.51
C ALA A 41 -0.34 12.45 9.34
N PRO A 42 0.64 12.21 8.45
CA PRO A 42 1.15 10.88 8.24
C PRO A 42 1.74 10.32 9.54
N PRO A 43 1.46 9.05 9.87
CA PRO A 43 2.09 8.42 11.03
C PRO A 43 3.61 8.37 10.83
N PRO A 44 4.39 8.34 11.93
CA PRO A 44 5.83 8.19 11.84
C PRO A 44 6.19 6.90 11.10
N PRO A 45 7.30 6.88 10.35
CA PRO A 45 7.71 5.71 9.58
C PRO A 45 7.89 4.50 10.51
N PRO A 46 7.48 3.30 10.07
CA PRO A 46 7.63 2.10 10.88
C PRO A 46 9.11 1.85 11.16
N THR A 47 9.46 1.71 12.44
CA THR A 47 10.83 1.42 12.89
C THR A 47 11.28 -0.02 12.60
N LYS A 48 10.36 -0.88 12.14
CA LYS A 48 10.62 -2.28 11.82
C LYS A 48 10.29 -2.53 10.35
N LEU A 49 11.33 -2.62 9.51
CA LEU A 49 11.25 -2.97 8.08
C LEU A 49 11.02 -4.47 7.83
N LYS A 50 10.15 -5.12 8.62
CA LYS A 50 9.87 -6.55 8.43
C LYS A 50 8.49 -6.73 7.84
N CYS A 51 8.35 -6.34 6.57
CA CYS A 51 7.39 -6.99 5.70
C CYS A 51 8.03 -8.33 5.30
N PRO A 52 7.57 -9.49 5.82
CA PRO A 52 8.05 -10.76 5.30
C PRO A 52 7.76 -10.77 3.80
N GLY A 53 8.80 -10.98 2.99
CA GLY A 53 8.63 -11.16 1.56
C GLY A 53 7.73 -12.36 1.28
N PRO A 54 7.11 -12.43 0.10
CA PRO A 54 6.39 -13.64 -0.31
C PRO A 54 7.33 -14.85 -0.18
N PRO A 55 6.80 -16.02 0.21
CA PRO A 55 7.62 -17.22 0.33
C PRO A 55 8.28 -17.52 -1.02
N ALA A 56 9.53 -17.96 -0.98
CA ALA A 56 10.21 -18.41 -2.19
C ALA A 56 9.44 -19.56 -2.83
N THR A 57 9.28 -19.51 -4.16
CA THR A 57 8.60 -20.55 -4.93
C THR A 57 9.40 -21.85 -4.99
N LEU A 58 10.71 -21.78 -4.81
CA LEU A 58 11.62 -22.92 -4.83
C LEU A 58 12.17 -23.18 -3.43
N THR A 59 12.23 -24.45 -3.08
CA THR A 59 12.95 -24.91 -1.89
C THR A 59 14.46 -24.78 -2.10
N VAL A 60 15.20 -24.67 -0.99
CA VAL A 60 16.68 -24.63 -1.02
C VAL A 60 17.27 -25.83 -1.77
N ARG A 61 16.63 -26.99 -1.70
CA ARG A 61 17.05 -28.20 -2.40
C ARG A 61 16.93 -28.05 -3.91
N GLU A 62 15.82 -27.50 -4.39
CA GLU A 62 15.59 -27.27 -5.82
C GLU A 62 16.55 -26.22 -6.38
N THR A 63 16.75 -25.12 -5.64
CA THR A 63 17.75 -24.10 -6.03
C THR A 63 19.14 -24.71 -6.15
N ARG A 64 19.56 -25.55 -5.19
CA ARG A 64 20.86 -26.24 -5.24
C ARG A 64 20.96 -27.19 -6.43
N ARG A 65 19.89 -27.92 -6.76
CA ARG A 65 19.85 -28.81 -7.92
C ARG A 65 20.04 -28.02 -9.21
N LEU A 66 19.28 -26.93 -9.40
CA LEU A 66 19.35 -26.10 -10.60
C LEU A 66 20.73 -25.44 -10.77
N VAL A 67 21.31 -24.92 -9.69
CA VAL A 67 22.66 -24.34 -9.72
C VAL A 67 23.70 -25.38 -10.15
N ARG A 68 23.59 -26.60 -9.62
CA ARG A 68 24.49 -27.69 -9.99
C ARG A 68 24.35 -28.09 -11.47
N GLU A 69 23.12 -28.29 -11.92
CA GLU A 69 22.79 -28.68 -13.29
C GLU A 69 23.25 -27.61 -14.30
N ALA A 70 23.07 -26.32 -13.98
CA ALA A 70 23.58 -25.22 -14.80
C ALA A 70 25.11 -25.12 -14.81
N SER A 71 25.78 -25.56 -13.74
CA SER A 71 27.24 -25.53 -13.61
C SER A 71 27.92 -26.71 -14.30
N GLU A 72 27.25 -27.86 -14.44
CA GLU A 72 27.81 -29.07 -15.06
C GLU A 72 27.96 -28.95 -16.60
N GLY A 73 27.51 -27.84 -17.22
CA GLY A 73 27.55 -27.63 -18.67
C GLY A 73 26.65 -28.65 -19.41
N PRO A 74 26.53 -28.58 -20.75
CA PRO A 74 25.79 -29.59 -21.48
C PRO A 74 26.47 -30.94 -21.25
N ALA A 75 25.82 -31.81 -20.47
CA ALA A 75 26.22 -33.19 -20.31
C ALA A 75 26.36 -33.79 -21.71
N LYS A 76 27.59 -34.18 -22.04
CA LYS A 76 27.97 -34.85 -23.28
C LYS A 76 26.90 -35.88 -23.63
N ALA A 77 26.28 -35.73 -24.80
CA ALA A 77 25.27 -36.66 -25.30
C ALA A 77 25.82 -38.10 -25.18
N PRO A 78 25.02 -39.09 -24.73
CA PRO A 78 25.44 -40.48 -24.80
C PRO A 78 25.72 -40.80 -26.28
N ALA A 79 26.92 -41.30 -26.57
CA ALA A 79 27.30 -41.69 -27.92
C ALA A 79 26.30 -42.74 -28.43
N PRO A 80 25.79 -42.61 -29.68
CA PRO A 80 25.04 -43.69 -30.28
C PRO A 80 25.97 -44.88 -30.54
N ASP A 81 25.48 -46.07 -30.21
CA ASP A 81 26.08 -47.39 -30.47
C ASP A 81 26.24 -47.64 -31.98
#